data_AF-A0A8X6X4U1-F1
#
_entry.id   AF-A0A8X6X4U1-F1
#
_cell.length_a   1.000
_cell.length_b   1.000
_cell.length_c   1.000
_cell.angle_alpha   90.00
_cell.angle_beta   90.00
_cell.angle_gamma   90.00
#
_symmetry.space_group_name_H-M   'P 1'
#
loop_
_entity.id
_entity.type
_entity.pdbx_description
1 polymer ?
#
loop_
_entity_poly.entity_id
_entity_poly.type
_entity_poly.pdbx_seq_one_letter_code
_entity_poly.pdbx_strand_id
1 'polypeptide(L)'
;EADIAVADLSITFNRENAVDFTMPFMNLGISILFKKPEKKSPPLFSFLKPLSLEVWFYMGTAYLGVSLFLFILARLSPYEWVNPHPCDTENDVVENQFTLLNSFWFTIGSIMQQGSDILPRAISTRMVASSWWFFTLIMISSYTANLAAFLTAQRMTSPIESAADLAKQTTIQYGCSPYRAVLSRGILALQESQQLQILKDKWWKASERCPDDSSSSSAEMGIRNVGGVFLVLGIGSCLGAIIVVLEFIWKANKMLDRFGTLSVFVTQLIKFYLAFFGANTFDVVA
;
A
#
# COMPACT_ATOMS: atom_id res chain seq x y z
N GLU A 1 40.75 -32.28 43.57
CA GLU A 1 40.85 -30.94 42.94
C GLU A 1 40.90 -31.09 41.42
N ALA A 2 41.20 -30.02 40.67
CA ALA A 2 41.45 -30.07 39.23
C ALA A 2 42.62 -29.12 38.88
N ASP A 3 43.60 -29.61 38.13
CA ASP A 3 44.85 -28.89 37.86
C ASP A 3 44.72 -27.85 36.73
N ILE A 4 43.72 -27.99 35.87
CA ILE A 4 43.41 -27.07 34.77
C ILE A 4 41.92 -27.11 34.42
N ALA A 5 41.36 -25.99 33.97
CA ALA A 5 40.00 -25.89 33.46
C ALA A 5 40.01 -25.36 32.02
N VAL A 6 39.35 -26.07 31.11
CA VAL A 6 39.14 -25.66 29.71
C VAL A 6 37.64 -25.55 29.46
N ALA A 7 37.13 -24.32 29.44
CA ALA A 7 35.71 -24.02 29.38
C ALA A 7 35.47 -22.60 28.87
N ASP A 8 34.21 -22.20 28.82
CA ASP A 8 33.76 -20.82 28.93
C ASP A 8 33.90 -20.44 30.44
N LEU A 9 34.65 -19.38 30.87
CA LEU A 9 34.83 -18.84 32.28
C LEU A 9 35.33 -17.36 32.34
N SER A 10 34.54 -16.28 32.58
CA SER A 10 34.83 -14.80 32.42
C SER A 10 36.19 -14.14 32.83
N ILE A 11 36.76 -13.19 32.02
CA ILE A 11 37.96 -12.36 32.42
C ILE A 11 37.43 -11.17 33.17
N THR A 12 37.78 -11.10 34.44
CA THR A 12 37.43 -10.00 35.34
C THR A 12 38.52 -9.86 36.40
N PHE A 13 38.79 -8.62 36.80
CA PHE A 13 39.78 -8.28 37.84
C PHE A 13 39.65 -9.15 39.11
N ASN A 14 38.43 -9.32 39.62
CA ASN A 14 38.18 -10.11 40.84
C ASN A 14 38.58 -11.60 40.73
N ARG A 15 38.69 -12.16 39.52
CA ARG A 15 39.09 -13.56 39.31
C ARG A 15 40.59 -13.71 39.09
N GLU A 16 41.22 -12.70 38.50
CA GLU A 16 42.67 -12.61 38.31
C GLU A 16 43.41 -12.52 39.65
N ASN A 17 42.77 -11.94 40.68
CA ASN A 17 43.27 -11.97 42.07
C ASN A 17 43.22 -13.35 42.75
N ALA A 18 42.63 -14.37 42.13
CA ALA A 18 42.41 -15.70 42.71
C ALA A 18 42.99 -16.85 41.88
N VAL A 19 43.08 -16.71 40.55
CA VAL A 19 43.64 -17.71 39.63
C VAL A 19 44.35 -17.06 38.44
N ASP A 20 45.48 -17.66 38.05
CA ASP A 20 46.25 -17.28 36.86
C ASP A 20 45.66 -17.82 35.56
N PHE A 21 46.03 -17.17 34.46
CA PHE A 21 45.05 -16.84 33.43
C PHE A 21 45.81 -16.36 32.16
N THR A 22 45.81 -17.12 31.06
CA THR A 22 46.65 -16.97 29.84
C THR A 22 46.40 -15.71 28.95
N MET A 23 46.93 -15.58 27.72
CA MET A 23 46.51 -14.50 26.79
C MET A 23 45.13 -14.79 26.17
N PRO A 24 44.37 -13.83 25.60
CA PRO A 24 42.94 -14.07 25.27
C PRO A 24 42.55 -15.14 24.19
N PHE A 25 41.25 -15.43 24.02
CA PHE A 25 40.60 -16.40 23.08
C PHE A 25 39.73 -15.53 22.19
N MET A 26 38.44 -15.77 22.17
CA MET A 26 37.60 -15.07 21.23
C MET A 26 37.46 -13.63 21.69
N ASN A 27 37.76 -12.69 20.79
CA ASN A 27 37.37 -11.29 20.92
C ASN A 27 35.85 -11.20 20.75
N LEU A 28 35.13 -11.73 21.74
CA LEU A 28 33.68 -11.69 21.86
C LEU A 28 33.28 -10.36 22.49
N GLY A 29 32.40 -9.61 21.84
CA GLY A 29 31.67 -8.54 22.49
C GLY A 29 30.74 -9.07 23.60
N ILE A 30 30.04 -8.15 24.27
CA ILE A 30 28.73 -8.48 24.82
C ILE A 30 27.77 -8.29 23.65
N SER A 31 27.13 -9.37 23.20
CA SER A 31 26.08 -9.32 22.18
C SER A 31 24.73 -9.61 22.81
N ILE A 32 23.69 -8.97 22.30
CA ILE A 32 22.34 -9.06 22.84
C ILE A 32 21.55 -9.99 21.92
N LEU A 33 21.37 -11.24 22.36
CA LEU A 33 20.48 -12.18 21.67
C LEU A 33 19.05 -11.96 22.17
N PHE A 34 18.13 -11.66 21.25
CA PHE A 34 16.70 -11.57 21.53
C PHE A 34 15.91 -12.36 20.48
N LYS A 35 14.68 -12.78 20.83
CA LYS A 35 13.79 -13.49 19.92
C LYS A 35 13.54 -12.63 18.67
N LYS A 36 13.72 -13.21 17.47
CA LYS A 36 13.37 -12.56 16.18
C LYS A 36 11.97 -11.93 16.31
N PRO A 37 11.81 -10.62 16.07
CA PRO A 37 10.53 -9.97 16.25
C PRO A 37 9.52 -10.58 15.29
N GLU A 38 8.35 -10.93 15.81
CA GLU A 38 7.29 -11.55 15.02
C GLU A 38 6.76 -10.53 14.00
N LYS A 39 6.77 -10.90 12.71
CA LYS A 39 6.29 -10.05 11.61
C LYS A 39 4.78 -9.86 11.77
N LYS A 40 4.38 -8.80 12.49
CA LYS A 40 2.96 -8.39 12.61
C LYS A 40 2.39 -8.21 11.21
N SER A 41 1.25 -8.85 10.93
CA SER A 41 0.56 -8.71 9.65
C SER A 41 0.24 -7.23 9.38
N PRO A 42 0.42 -6.74 8.15
CA PRO A 42 0.10 -5.35 7.82
C PRO A 42 -1.39 -5.05 8.10
N PRO A 43 -1.73 -3.81 8.51
CA PRO A 43 -3.12 -3.42 8.69
C PRO A 43 -3.84 -3.39 7.33
N LEU A 44 -5.16 -3.58 7.33
CA LEU A 44 -5.97 -3.64 6.09
C LEU A 44 -5.74 -2.45 5.15
N PHE A 45 -5.58 -1.24 5.69
CA PHE A 45 -5.33 -0.01 4.93
C PHE A 45 -3.83 0.28 4.68
N SER A 46 -2.97 -0.74 4.67
CA SER A 46 -1.52 -0.55 4.46
C SER A 46 -1.19 0.03 3.08
N PHE A 47 -2.08 -0.07 2.10
CA PHE A 47 -1.92 0.55 0.78
C PHE A 47 -1.97 2.09 0.80
N LEU A 48 -2.53 2.72 1.85
CA LEU A 48 -2.51 4.18 1.99
C LEU A 48 -1.18 4.72 2.55
N LYS A 49 -0.39 3.87 3.21
CA LYS A 49 0.87 4.24 3.89
C LYS A 49 2.05 4.73 3.01
N PRO A 50 2.16 4.43 1.69
CA PRO A 50 3.23 4.96 0.85
C PRO A 50 3.24 6.49 0.69
N LEU A 51 2.15 7.17 1.07
CA LEU A 51 2.03 8.63 1.12
C LEU A 51 1.50 9.06 2.50
N SER A 52 1.98 10.20 3.01
CA SER A 52 1.44 10.79 4.25
C SER A 52 -0.01 11.23 4.04
N LEU A 53 -0.84 11.15 5.10
CA LEU A 53 -2.23 11.64 5.08
C LEU A 53 -2.32 13.12 4.69
N GLU A 54 -1.31 13.93 5.01
CA GLU A 54 -1.20 15.32 4.57
C GLU A 54 -1.21 15.44 3.04
N VAL A 55 -0.45 14.58 2.34
CA VAL A 55 -0.40 14.56 0.87
C VAL A 55 -1.75 14.16 0.27
N TRP A 56 -2.48 13.25 0.92
CA TRP A 56 -3.85 12.91 0.52
C TRP A 56 -4.82 14.10 0.64
N PHE A 57 -4.71 14.92 1.70
CA PHE A 57 -5.50 16.15 1.83
C PHE A 57 -5.11 17.23 0.80
N TYR A 58 -3.81 17.42 0.54
CA TYR A 58 -3.35 18.32 -0.53
C TYR A 58 -3.81 17.84 -1.92
N MET A 59 -3.81 16.54 -2.18
CA MET A 59 -4.33 15.98 -3.43
C MET A 59 -5.85 16.20 -3.57
N GLY A 60 -6.62 15.99 -2.49
CA GLY A 60 -8.08 16.24 -2.49
C GLY A 60 -8.44 17.70 -2.72
N THR A 61 -7.70 18.63 -2.11
CA THR A 61 -7.90 20.08 -2.34
C THR A 61 -7.46 20.52 -3.73
N ALA A 62 -6.34 20.01 -4.25
CA ALA A 62 -5.90 20.25 -5.62
C ALA A 62 -6.90 19.72 -6.66
N TYR A 63 -7.45 18.51 -6.45
CA TYR A 63 -8.52 17.94 -7.25
C TYR A 63 -9.72 18.89 -7.34
N LEU A 64 -10.30 19.29 -6.20
CA LEU A 64 -11.44 20.21 -6.17
C LEU A 64 -11.13 21.55 -6.85
N GLY A 65 -9.92 22.10 -6.62
CA GLY A 65 -9.47 23.34 -7.24
C GLY A 65 -9.39 23.25 -8.76
N VAL A 66 -8.83 22.16 -9.31
CA VAL A 66 -8.72 21.97 -10.76
C VAL A 66 -10.07 21.69 -11.41
N SER A 67 -10.96 20.90 -10.78
CA SER A 67 -12.31 20.68 -11.31
C SER A 67 -13.11 21.98 -11.38
N LEU A 68 -13.02 22.84 -10.35
CA LEU A 68 -13.65 24.17 -10.33
C LEU A 68 -13.03 25.11 -11.37
N PHE A 69 -11.70 25.10 -11.52
CA PHE A 69 -11.02 25.96 -12.49
C PHE A 69 -11.33 25.56 -13.95
N LEU A 70 -11.40 24.25 -14.25
CA LEU A 70 -11.88 23.75 -15.53
C LEU A 70 -13.34 24.14 -15.80
N PHE A 71 -14.23 24.01 -14.81
CA PHE A 71 -15.63 24.42 -14.93
C PHE A 71 -15.77 25.92 -15.23
N ILE A 72 -15.04 26.78 -14.50
CA ILE A 72 -15.05 28.24 -14.71
C ILE A 72 -14.51 28.59 -16.10
N LEU A 73 -13.35 28.07 -16.47
CA LEU A 73 -12.74 28.36 -17.77
C LEU A 73 -13.60 27.87 -18.93
N ALA A 74 -14.16 26.66 -18.84
CA ALA A 74 -15.01 26.11 -19.89
C ALA A 74 -16.29 26.93 -20.09
N ARG A 75 -16.85 27.52 -19.02
CA ARG A 75 -17.99 28.44 -19.12
C ARG A 75 -17.62 29.79 -19.73
N LEU A 76 -16.43 30.32 -19.40
CA LEU A 76 -15.92 31.59 -19.91
C LEU A 76 -15.43 31.53 -21.37
N SER A 77 -14.92 30.38 -21.83
CA SER A 77 -14.39 30.23 -23.19
C SER A 77 -15.49 29.94 -24.21
N PRO A 78 -15.73 30.81 -25.21
CA PRO A 78 -16.76 30.57 -26.24
C PRO A 78 -16.53 29.28 -27.04
N TYR A 79 -15.27 28.89 -27.24
CA TYR A 79 -14.88 27.71 -28.03
C TYR A 79 -15.25 26.35 -27.41
N GLU A 80 -15.74 26.29 -26.17
CA GLU A 80 -16.29 25.06 -25.55
C GLU A 80 -17.82 24.93 -25.72
N TRP A 81 -18.48 25.96 -26.26
CA TRP A 81 -19.90 25.95 -26.56
C TRP A 81 -20.10 25.48 -28.01
N VAL A 82 -20.77 24.35 -28.19
CA VAL A 82 -20.84 23.63 -29.47
C VAL A 82 -22.27 23.16 -29.72
N ASN A 83 -22.77 23.37 -30.94
CA ASN A 83 -24.05 22.80 -31.36
C ASN A 83 -23.92 21.26 -31.49
N PRO A 84 -24.70 20.45 -30.74
CA PRO A 84 -24.66 18.99 -30.83
C PRO A 84 -25.06 18.43 -32.21
N HIS A 85 -25.86 19.20 -32.96
CA HIS A 85 -26.40 18.81 -34.26
C HIS A 85 -26.02 19.86 -35.32
N PRO A 86 -24.74 19.91 -35.75
CA PRO A 86 -24.26 20.92 -36.72
C PRO A 86 -24.87 20.81 -38.13
N CYS A 87 -25.72 19.82 -38.38
CA CYS A 87 -26.50 19.65 -39.61
C CYS A 87 -27.92 20.25 -39.51
N ASP A 88 -28.41 20.58 -38.32
CA ASP A 88 -29.66 21.33 -38.12
C ASP A 88 -29.33 22.82 -38.07
N THR A 89 -29.70 23.53 -39.14
CA THR A 89 -29.47 24.97 -39.28
C THR A 89 -30.62 25.83 -38.74
N GLU A 90 -31.75 25.24 -38.31
CA GLU A 90 -32.87 25.98 -37.72
C GLU A 90 -32.67 26.20 -36.20
N ASN A 91 -31.95 25.30 -35.53
CA ASN A 91 -31.75 25.31 -34.08
C ASN A 91 -30.27 25.45 -33.69
N ASP A 92 -29.77 26.67 -33.53
CA ASP A 92 -28.38 26.90 -33.08
C ASP A 92 -28.21 26.83 -31.54
N VAL A 93 -28.63 25.70 -30.96
CA VAL A 93 -28.54 25.43 -29.52
C VAL A 93 -27.14 24.94 -29.19
N VAL A 94 -26.32 25.81 -28.61
CA VAL A 94 -24.97 25.45 -28.14
C VAL A 94 -24.98 24.85 -26.74
N GLU A 95 -24.38 23.66 -26.61
CA GLU A 95 -24.19 22.98 -25.33
C GLU A 95 -22.73 23.03 -24.88
N ASN A 96 -22.51 22.92 -23.57
CA ASN A 96 -21.18 22.89 -22.96
C ASN A 96 -21.02 21.61 -22.15
N GLN A 97 -20.08 20.75 -22.56
CA GLN A 97 -19.91 19.41 -21.99
C GLN A 97 -19.33 19.44 -20.56
N PHE A 98 -18.68 20.53 -20.15
CA PHE A 98 -18.15 20.71 -18.80
C PHE A 98 -19.21 21.27 -17.84
N THR A 99 -20.13 20.41 -17.42
CA THR A 99 -20.89 20.62 -16.16
C THR A 99 -19.97 20.43 -14.95
N LEU A 100 -20.40 20.87 -13.76
CA LEU A 100 -19.60 20.69 -12.54
C LEU A 100 -19.32 19.21 -12.24
N LEU A 101 -20.33 18.34 -12.38
CA LEU A 101 -20.20 16.89 -12.22
C LEU A 101 -19.29 16.27 -13.30
N ASN A 102 -19.42 16.71 -14.55
CA ASN A 102 -18.55 16.26 -15.64
C ASN A 102 -17.10 16.72 -15.46
N SER A 103 -16.88 17.90 -14.86
CA SER A 103 -15.54 18.41 -14.52
C SER A 103 -14.89 17.57 -13.43
N PHE A 104 -15.65 17.19 -12.39
CA PHE A 104 -15.21 16.21 -11.39
C PHE A 104 -14.88 14.86 -12.04
N TRP A 105 -15.76 14.34 -12.91
CA TRP A 105 -15.58 13.08 -13.64
C TRP A 105 -14.29 13.06 -14.50
N PHE A 106 -14.05 14.14 -15.25
CA PHE A 106 -12.81 14.33 -16.03
C PHE A 106 -11.56 14.28 -15.13
N THR A 107 -11.59 15.00 -14.01
CA THR A 107 -10.43 15.07 -13.10
C THR A 107 -10.16 13.75 -12.35
N ILE A 108 -11.19 12.98 -11.98
CA ILE A 108 -11.01 11.68 -11.31
C ILE A 108 -10.58 10.59 -12.30
N GLY A 109 -11.13 10.56 -13.52
CA GLY A 109 -10.69 9.64 -14.59
C GLY A 109 -9.21 9.85 -14.97
N SER A 110 -8.74 11.10 -14.89
CA SER A 110 -7.32 11.46 -15.07
C SER A 110 -6.40 11.00 -13.93
N ILE A 111 -6.89 10.91 -12.68
CA ILE A 111 -6.15 10.28 -11.56
C ILE A 111 -6.12 8.76 -11.72
N MET A 112 -7.21 8.16 -12.21
CA MET A 112 -7.32 6.70 -12.36
C MET A 112 -6.68 6.14 -13.63
N GLN A 113 -6.09 7.00 -14.49
CA GLN A 113 -5.53 6.64 -15.80
C GLN A 113 -6.53 5.98 -16.79
N GLN A 114 -7.84 6.15 -16.57
CA GLN A 114 -8.88 5.52 -17.39
C GLN A 114 -9.35 6.40 -18.56
N GLY A 115 -8.92 7.66 -18.63
CA GLY A 115 -9.38 8.62 -19.63
C GLY A 115 -10.83 9.06 -19.38
N SER A 116 -11.39 9.81 -20.33
CA SER A 116 -12.78 10.24 -20.31
C SER A 116 -13.26 10.62 -21.70
N ASP A 117 -14.53 10.34 -22.01
CA ASP A 117 -15.17 10.72 -23.29
C ASP A 117 -15.39 12.23 -23.46
N ILE A 118 -15.10 12.99 -22.40
CA ILE A 118 -15.15 14.45 -22.36
C ILE A 118 -13.74 14.99 -22.57
N LEU A 119 -13.52 15.79 -23.61
CA LEU A 119 -12.21 16.34 -23.96
C LEU A 119 -12.26 17.87 -24.06
N PRO A 120 -11.31 18.60 -23.45
CA PRO A 120 -11.23 20.05 -23.60
C PRO A 120 -10.89 20.45 -25.03
N ARG A 121 -11.66 21.39 -25.60
CA ARG A 121 -11.49 21.90 -26.97
C ARG A 121 -10.70 23.20 -27.01
N ALA A 122 -10.99 24.13 -26.10
CA ALA A 122 -10.34 25.43 -26.03
C ALA A 122 -8.87 25.30 -25.61
N ILE A 123 -8.03 26.25 -26.05
CA ILE A 123 -6.61 26.20 -25.72
C ILE A 123 -6.37 26.45 -24.21
N SER A 124 -7.21 27.27 -23.57
CA SER A 124 -7.15 27.55 -22.12
C SER A 124 -7.45 26.31 -21.27
N THR A 125 -8.54 25.59 -21.57
CA THR A 125 -8.93 24.36 -20.87
C THR A 125 -7.93 23.23 -21.13
N ARG A 126 -7.36 23.14 -22.33
CA ARG A 126 -6.27 22.20 -22.67
C ARG A 126 -4.99 22.47 -21.88
N MET A 127 -4.60 23.74 -21.70
CA MET A 127 -3.43 24.08 -20.87
C MET A 127 -3.63 23.63 -19.42
N VAL A 128 -4.81 23.84 -18.84
CA VAL A 128 -5.12 23.35 -17.48
C VAL A 128 -5.14 21.82 -17.43
N ALA A 129 -5.81 21.15 -18.38
CA ALA A 129 -5.84 19.69 -18.44
C ALA A 129 -4.44 19.07 -18.60
N SER A 130 -3.57 19.66 -19.42
CA SER A 130 -2.18 19.19 -19.58
C SER A 130 -1.35 19.37 -18.29
N SER A 131 -1.53 20.48 -17.57
CA SER A 131 -0.89 20.69 -16.26
C SER A 131 -1.38 19.69 -15.22
N TRP A 132 -2.67 19.33 -15.26
CA TRP A 132 -3.27 18.30 -14.41
C TRP A 132 -2.73 16.92 -14.73
N TRP A 133 -2.68 16.53 -16.01
CA TRP A 133 -2.11 15.24 -16.43
C TRP A 133 -0.63 15.10 -16.07
N PHE A 134 0.15 16.17 -16.18
CA PHE A 134 1.54 16.15 -15.73
C PHE A 134 1.65 15.95 -14.21
N PHE A 135 0.81 16.62 -13.43
CA PHE A 135 0.71 16.42 -11.98
C PHE A 135 0.28 14.99 -11.62
N THR A 136 -0.76 14.43 -12.25
CA THR A 136 -1.23 13.07 -11.93
C THR A 136 -0.19 12.02 -12.32
N LEU A 137 0.53 12.19 -13.43
CA LEU A 137 1.65 11.31 -13.81
C LEU A 137 2.73 11.29 -12.72
N ILE A 138 3.20 12.46 -12.25
CA ILE A 138 4.21 12.52 -11.17
C ILE A 138 3.69 11.86 -9.88
N MET A 139 2.45 12.17 -9.49
CA MET A 139 1.86 11.63 -8.26
C MET A 139 1.73 10.10 -8.29
N ILE A 140 1.29 9.52 -9.40
CA ILE A 140 1.12 8.06 -9.54
C ILE A 140 2.49 7.38 -9.65
N SER A 141 3.46 7.97 -10.37
CA SER A 141 4.84 7.48 -10.41
C SER A 141 5.49 7.49 -9.01
N SER A 142 5.28 8.53 -8.21
CA SER A 142 5.76 8.59 -6.83
C SER A 142 5.06 7.56 -5.93
N TYR A 143 3.74 7.40 -6.04
CA TYR A 143 2.99 6.41 -5.27
C TYR A 143 3.44 4.98 -5.58
N THR A 144 3.59 4.63 -6.86
CA THR A 144 4.04 3.30 -7.29
C THR A 144 5.49 3.02 -6.87
N ALA A 145 6.39 4.00 -6.99
CA ALA A 145 7.76 3.89 -6.48
C ALA A 145 7.82 3.69 -4.95
N ASN A 146 7.07 4.48 -4.19
CA ASN A 146 7.00 4.37 -2.73
C ASN A 146 6.34 3.06 -2.28
N LEU A 147 5.34 2.56 -3.01
CA LEU A 147 4.71 1.28 -2.75
C LEU A 147 5.67 0.11 -3.02
N ALA A 148 6.41 0.14 -4.13
CA ALA A 148 7.43 -0.86 -4.43
C ALA A 148 8.57 -0.84 -3.39
N ALA A 149 9.01 0.34 -2.98
CA ALA A 149 9.95 0.51 -1.86
C ALA A 149 9.38 -0.04 -0.54
N PHE A 150 8.10 0.19 -0.25
CA PHE A 150 7.44 -0.33 0.96
C PHE A 150 7.30 -1.86 0.96
N LEU A 151 6.99 -2.47 -0.18
CA LEU A 151 6.88 -3.93 -0.34
C LEU A 151 8.23 -4.65 -0.24
N THR A 152 9.32 -4.00 -0.69
CA THR A 152 10.68 -4.53 -0.61
C THR A 152 11.37 -4.22 0.73
N ALA A 153 11.03 -3.11 1.38
CA ALA A 153 11.58 -2.70 2.66
C ALA A 153 10.99 -3.52 3.83
N GLN A 154 11.51 -4.74 4.03
CA GLN A 154 11.38 -5.47 5.29
C GLN A 154 12.17 -4.74 6.40
N ARG A 155 11.62 -3.64 6.94
CA ARG A 155 12.17 -2.95 8.11
C ARG A 155 12.03 -3.85 9.35
N MET A 156 12.99 -4.74 9.52
CA MET A 156 13.32 -5.39 10.79
C MET A 156 13.84 -4.30 11.73
N THR A 157 12.93 -3.58 12.38
CA THR A 157 13.30 -2.63 13.43
C THR A 157 13.82 -3.41 14.63
N SER A 158 15.12 -3.31 14.89
CA SER A 158 15.76 -3.75 16.13
C SER A 158 15.15 -2.95 17.28
N PRO A 159 14.38 -3.56 18.21
CA PRO A 159 13.85 -2.82 19.37
C PRO A 159 14.96 -2.42 20.36
N ILE A 160 16.15 -3.02 20.22
CA ILE A 160 17.33 -2.80 21.04
C ILE A 160 18.52 -2.77 20.08
N GLU A 161 19.22 -1.64 20.03
CA GLU A 161 20.50 -1.50 19.29
C GLU A 161 21.68 -1.31 20.25
N SER A 162 21.44 -0.83 21.47
CA SER A 162 22.47 -0.55 22.46
C SER A 162 22.15 -1.07 23.87
N ALA A 163 23.19 -1.24 24.68
CA ALA A 163 23.06 -1.52 26.11
C ALA A 163 22.38 -0.39 26.89
N ALA A 164 22.41 0.86 26.37
CA ALA A 164 21.68 1.98 26.96
C ALA A 164 20.16 1.85 26.75
N ASP A 165 19.72 1.24 25.66
CA ASP A 165 18.30 1.01 25.41
C ASP A 165 17.77 -0.18 26.23
N LEU A 166 18.60 -1.20 26.45
CA LEU A 166 18.34 -2.22 27.47
C LEU A 166 18.16 -1.62 28.87
N ALA A 167 19.04 -0.70 29.28
CA ALA A 167 19.00 -0.10 30.61
C ALA A 167 17.79 0.84 30.83
N LYS A 168 17.22 1.41 29.76
CA LYS A 168 16.00 2.24 29.82
C LYS A 168 14.72 1.42 29.94
N GLN A 169 14.68 0.19 29.42
CA GLN A 169 13.51 -0.68 29.55
C GLN A 169 13.57 -1.55 30.80
N THR A 170 12.41 -1.83 31.39
CA THR A 170 12.27 -2.74 32.54
C THR A 170 11.65 -4.09 32.16
N THR A 171 11.24 -4.26 30.90
CA THR A 171 10.42 -5.40 30.44
C THR A 171 11.21 -6.68 30.16
N ILE A 172 12.52 -6.58 29.85
CA ILE A 172 13.37 -7.74 29.52
C ILE A 172 14.53 -7.81 30.51
N GLN A 173 14.62 -8.94 31.22
CA GLN A 173 15.72 -9.18 32.16
C GLN A 173 17.02 -9.57 31.44
N TYR A 174 18.16 -9.17 31.98
CA TYR A 174 19.49 -9.41 31.42
C TYR A 174 20.50 -9.79 32.51
N GLY A 175 21.58 -10.47 32.12
CA GLY A 175 22.65 -10.89 33.03
C GLY A 175 23.87 -11.44 32.27
N CYS A 176 25.02 -11.51 32.94
CA CYS A 176 26.24 -12.08 32.35
C CYS A 176 26.40 -13.54 32.74
N SER A 177 26.61 -14.41 31.75
CA SER A 177 27.10 -15.77 31.99
C SER A 177 28.45 -15.71 32.72
N PRO A 178 28.73 -16.60 33.70
CA PRO A 178 30.02 -16.63 34.41
C PRO A 178 31.20 -17.05 33.52
N TYR A 179 31.00 -17.11 32.20
CA TYR A 179 31.69 -17.98 31.29
C TYR A 179 32.52 -17.32 30.13
N ARG A 180 33.01 -16.07 30.13
CA ARG A 180 34.09 -15.62 29.17
C ARG A 180 35.54 -16.17 29.40
N ALA A 181 36.55 -15.45 29.95
CA ALA A 181 38.02 -15.77 30.07
C ALA A 181 38.55 -17.10 29.63
N VAL A 182 38.07 -18.24 30.06
CA VAL A 182 38.69 -19.46 29.57
C VAL A 182 38.33 -19.69 28.09
N LEU A 183 37.13 -19.29 27.60
CA LEU A 183 36.79 -19.11 26.15
C LEU A 183 37.06 -17.68 25.65
N SER A 184 37.65 -16.86 26.52
CA SER A 184 38.43 -15.68 26.18
C SER A 184 39.93 -15.85 26.50
N ARG A 185 40.59 -17.06 26.52
CA ARG A 185 42.08 -17.36 26.52
C ARG A 185 42.83 -18.37 25.50
N GLY A 186 42.34 -19.54 25.07
CA GLY A 186 42.77 -20.32 23.86
C GLY A 186 42.63 -19.76 22.39
N ILE A 187 41.48 -19.27 21.90
CA ILE A 187 41.25 -18.69 20.54
C ILE A 187 42.25 -17.64 20.05
N LEU A 188 43.01 -16.85 20.84
CA LEU A 188 44.08 -16.05 20.23
C LEU A 188 45.23 -16.98 19.85
N ALA A 189 45.58 -17.97 20.68
CA ALA A 189 46.52 -19.03 20.29
C ALA A 189 45.97 -19.92 19.13
N LEU A 190 44.65 -20.08 19.00
CA LEU A 190 44.05 -20.76 17.83
C LEU A 190 43.82 -19.82 16.62
N GLN A 191 43.83 -18.49 16.81
CA GLN A 191 43.86 -17.48 15.74
C GLN A 191 45.30 -17.33 15.21
N GLU A 192 46.30 -17.33 16.09
CA GLU A 192 47.74 -17.34 15.75
C GLU A 192 48.10 -18.56 14.90
N SER A 193 47.50 -19.72 15.16
CA SER A 193 47.73 -20.94 14.37
C SER A 193 46.80 -21.12 13.16
N GLN A 194 45.93 -20.15 12.85
CA GLN A 194 44.87 -20.18 11.82
C GLN A 194 43.86 -21.35 11.87
N GLN A 195 44.11 -22.42 12.63
CA GLN A 195 43.23 -23.58 12.73
C GLN A 195 41.83 -23.21 13.22
N LEU A 196 41.68 -22.13 13.99
CA LEU A 196 40.37 -21.69 14.37
C LEU A 196 39.54 -21.12 13.22
N GLN A 197 40.12 -20.46 12.22
CA GLN A 197 39.30 -20.04 11.07
C GLN A 197 38.68 -21.28 10.39
N ILE A 198 39.47 -22.36 10.27
CA ILE A 198 39.02 -23.64 9.71
C ILE A 198 37.96 -24.31 10.60
N LEU A 199 38.17 -24.36 11.91
CA LEU A 199 37.20 -24.93 12.85
C LEU A 199 35.93 -24.08 12.97
N LYS A 200 36.05 -22.75 13.00
CA LYS A 200 34.93 -21.81 12.99
C LYS A 200 34.11 -22.00 11.73
N ASP A 201 34.73 -22.04 10.56
CA ASP A 201 34.02 -22.30 9.31
C ASP A 201 33.35 -23.68 9.32
N LYS A 202 34.05 -24.73 9.78
CA LYS A 202 33.51 -26.09 9.88
C LYS A 202 32.30 -26.20 10.82
N TRP A 203 32.28 -25.47 11.94
CA TRP A 203 31.22 -25.59 12.96
C TRP A 203 30.13 -24.50 12.86
N TRP A 204 30.42 -23.32 12.30
CA TRP A 204 29.42 -22.25 12.09
C TRP A 204 28.87 -22.19 10.66
N LYS A 205 29.67 -22.32 9.59
CA LYS A 205 29.13 -22.26 8.20
C LYS A 205 28.37 -23.52 7.81
N ALA A 206 28.79 -24.69 8.29
CA ALA A 206 28.06 -25.94 8.05
C ALA A 206 26.72 -26.05 8.82
N SER A 207 26.39 -25.05 9.64
CA SER A 207 25.19 -25.00 10.48
C SER A 207 24.14 -23.98 9.98
N GLU A 208 24.14 -23.67 8.68
CA GLU A 208 23.03 -22.99 8.00
C GLU A 208 21.78 -23.89 7.95
N ARG A 209 21.16 -24.07 9.13
CA ARG A 209 19.91 -24.81 9.35
C ARG A 209 18.76 -23.93 9.81
N CYS A 210 19.02 -22.66 10.07
CA CYS A 210 17.98 -21.64 10.16
C CYS A 210 17.68 -21.15 8.74
N PRO A 211 16.46 -21.38 8.21
CA PRO A 211 16.06 -20.73 6.97
C PRO A 211 16.05 -19.22 7.20
N ASP A 212 16.89 -18.51 6.46
CA ASP A 212 16.73 -17.07 6.34
C ASP A 212 15.47 -16.82 5.49
N ASP A 213 14.38 -16.38 6.14
CA ASP A 213 13.11 -16.02 5.48
C ASP A 213 13.29 -14.99 4.35
N SER A 214 14.47 -14.35 4.24
CA SER A 214 14.88 -13.45 3.16
C SER A 214 15.28 -14.14 1.85
N SER A 215 15.53 -15.46 1.81
CA SER A 215 15.95 -16.18 0.60
C SER A 215 14.94 -17.20 0.07
N SER A 216 13.96 -17.63 0.88
CA SER A 216 12.93 -18.62 0.50
C SER A 216 11.49 -18.10 0.48
N SER A 217 11.31 -16.78 0.62
CA SER A 217 10.07 -16.10 0.20
C SER A 217 10.35 -15.21 -1.01
N SER A 218 10.40 -15.84 -2.19
CA SER A 218 10.07 -15.14 -3.45
C SER A 218 8.83 -14.29 -3.18
N ALA A 219 8.88 -13.00 -3.48
CA ALA A 219 7.92 -12.01 -2.98
C ALA A 219 6.55 -12.11 -3.67
N GLU A 220 5.88 -13.25 -3.50
CA GLU A 220 4.48 -13.43 -3.82
C GLU A 220 3.69 -12.43 -2.96
N MET A 221 2.92 -11.56 -3.62
CA MET A 221 2.10 -10.55 -2.97
C MET A 221 0.89 -11.22 -2.31
N GLY A 222 1.15 -11.89 -1.19
CA GLY A 222 0.14 -12.66 -0.46
C GLY A 222 -1.07 -11.80 -0.15
N ILE A 223 -2.25 -12.43 -0.16
CA ILE A 223 -3.56 -11.76 0.01
C ILE A 223 -3.65 -10.85 1.25
N ARG A 224 -2.79 -11.08 2.26
CA ARG A 224 -2.64 -10.25 3.47
C ARG A 224 -2.16 -8.82 3.19
N ASN A 225 -1.41 -8.59 2.10
CA ASN A 225 -0.94 -7.26 1.70
C ASN A 225 -1.95 -6.52 0.80
N VAL A 226 -2.74 -7.26 0.01
CA VAL A 226 -3.66 -6.70 -1.02
C VAL A 226 -5.13 -6.74 -0.57
N GLY A 227 -5.48 -7.47 0.49
CA GLY A 227 -6.86 -7.72 0.93
C GLY A 227 -7.70 -6.47 1.20
N GLY A 228 -7.08 -5.37 1.63
CA GLY A 228 -7.76 -4.09 1.76
C GLY A 228 -8.29 -3.52 0.45
N VAL A 229 -7.61 -3.76 -0.68
CA VAL A 229 -8.04 -3.31 -2.02
C VAL A 229 -9.29 -4.08 -2.46
N PHE A 230 -9.32 -5.40 -2.24
CA PHE A 230 -10.50 -6.23 -2.51
C PHE A 230 -11.70 -5.85 -1.63
N LEU A 231 -11.47 -5.47 -0.37
CA LEU A 231 -12.52 -4.96 0.52
C LEU A 231 -13.13 -3.66 -0.02
N VAL A 232 -12.30 -2.71 -0.44
CA VAL A 232 -12.76 -1.44 -1.03
C VAL A 232 -13.54 -1.68 -2.32
N LEU A 233 -13.07 -2.58 -3.19
CA LEU A 233 -13.78 -2.97 -4.42
C LEU A 233 -15.16 -3.59 -4.10
N GLY A 234 -15.24 -4.49 -3.12
CA GLY A 234 -16.49 -5.10 -2.68
C GLY A 234 -17.49 -4.07 -2.16
N ILE A 235 -17.05 -3.18 -1.26
CA ILE A 235 -17.89 -2.09 -0.71
C ILE A 235 -18.35 -1.15 -1.82
N GLY A 236 -17.46 -0.74 -2.74
CA GLY A 236 -17.80 0.14 -3.86
C GLY A 236 -18.82 -0.48 -4.81
N SER A 237 -18.67 -1.77 -5.14
CA SER A 237 -19.63 -2.52 -5.96
C SER A 237 -21.01 -2.62 -5.30
N CYS A 238 -21.05 -2.96 -4.00
CA CYS A 238 -22.30 -3.00 -3.24
C CYS A 238 -23.00 -1.63 -3.15
N LEU A 239 -22.24 -0.55 -2.90
CA LEU A 239 -22.80 0.80 -2.90
C LEU A 239 -23.34 1.21 -4.27
N GLY A 240 -22.63 0.89 -5.35
CA GLY A 240 -23.12 1.10 -6.72
C GLY A 240 -24.43 0.37 -7.00
N ALA A 241 -24.53 -0.90 -6.62
CA ALA A 241 -25.76 -1.69 -6.76
C ALA A 241 -26.92 -1.09 -5.95
N ILE A 242 -26.66 -0.62 -4.72
CA ILE A 242 -27.68 0.05 -3.88
C ILE A 242 -28.15 1.36 -4.54
N ILE A 243 -27.23 2.18 -5.07
CA ILE A 243 -27.57 3.43 -5.76
C ILE A 243 -28.46 3.16 -6.98
N VAL A 244 -28.11 2.17 -7.82
CA VAL A 244 -28.93 1.78 -8.99
C VAL A 244 -30.34 1.33 -8.57
N VAL A 245 -30.47 0.55 -7.48
CA VAL A 245 -31.78 0.14 -6.94
C VAL A 245 -32.58 1.34 -6.43
N LEU A 246 -31.94 2.28 -5.72
CA LEU A 246 -32.60 3.49 -5.22
C LEU A 246 -33.04 4.42 -6.37
N GLU A 247 -32.22 4.61 -7.39
CA GLU A 247 -32.57 5.37 -8.60
C GLU A 247 -33.74 4.72 -9.34
N PHE A 248 -33.74 3.39 -9.48
CA PHE A 248 -34.84 2.65 -10.09
C PHE A 248 -36.14 2.83 -9.31
N ILE A 249 -36.12 2.68 -7.98
CA ILE A 249 -37.30 2.88 -7.11
C ILE A 249 -37.80 4.33 -7.18
N TRP A 250 -36.91 5.31 -7.10
CA TRP A 250 -37.29 6.73 -7.16
C TRP A 250 -37.91 7.10 -8.52
N LYS A 251 -37.31 6.62 -9.62
CA LYS A 251 -37.81 6.83 -10.98
C LYS A 251 -39.12 6.06 -11.22
N ALA A 252 -39.26 4.86 -10.67
CA ALA A 252 -40.50 4.08 -10.69
C ALA A 252 -41.64 4.82 -9.99
N ASN A 253 -41.44 5.29 -8.75
CA ASN A 253 -42.44 6.04 -8.01
C ASN A 253 -42.84 7.33 -8.75
N LYS A 254 -41.86 8.09 -9.26
CA LYS A 254 -42.11 9.30 -10.05
C LYS A 254 -42.87 9.05 -11.37
N MET A 255 -42.75 7.85 -11.95
CA MET A 255 -43.52 7.42 -13.13
C MET A 255 -44.93 6.94 -12.75
N LEU A 256 -45.07 6.25 -11.62
CA LEU A 256 -46.36 5.81 -11.07
C LEU A 256 -47.25 7.00 -10.71
N ASP A 257 -46.70 8.01 -10.01
CA ASP A 257 -47.39 9.27 -9.67
C ASP A 257 -47.87 10.04 -10.91
N ARG A 258 -47.20 9.88 -12.06
CA ARG A 258 -47.52 10.59 -13.30
C ARG A 258 -48.55 9.88 -14.18
N PHE A 259 -48.67 8.55 -14.09
CA PHE A 259 -49.52 7.77 -15.01
C PHE A 259 -50.63 6.93 -14.35
N GLY A 260 -50.65 6.79 -13.02
CA GLY A 260 -51.79 6.27 -12.25
C GLY A 260 -52.28 4.86 -12.62
N THR A 261 -51.55 4.11 -13.45
CA THR A 261 -52.05 2.87 -14.06
C THR A 261 -51.03 1.73 -13.89
N LEU A 262 -51.38 0.77 -13.02
CA LEU A 262 -50.54 -0.35 -12.61
C LEU A 262 -50.06 -1.24 -13.78
N SER A 263 -50.81 -1.29 -14.89
CA SER A 263 -50.52 -2.17 -16.03
C SER A 263 -49.19 -1.85 -16.71
N VAL A 264 -48.85 -0.57 -16.89
CA VAL A 264 -47.59 -0.14 -17.51
C VAL A 264 -46.39 -0.57 -16.67
N PHE A 265 -46.53 -0.55 -15.34
CA PHE A 265 -45.49 -1.00 -14.42
C PHE A 265 -45.21 -2.49 -14.55
N VAL A 266 -46.26 -3.32 -14.63
CA VAL A 266 -46.15 -4.77 -14.84
C VAL A 266 -45.50 -5.07 -16.20
N THR A 267 -45.90 -4.39 -17.27
CA THR A 267 -45.29 -4.59 -18.61
C THR A 267 -43.82 -4.17 -18.65
N GLN A 268 -43.43 -3.09 -17.97
CA GLN A 268 -42.03 -2.64 -17.88
C GLN A 268 -41.17 -3.62 -17.05
N LEU A 269 -41.68 -4.13 -15.92
CA LEU A 269 -41.00 -5.15 -15.12
C LEU A 269 -40.80 -6.46 -15.90
N ILE A 270 -41.81 -6.91 -16.63
CA ILE A 270 -41.71 -8.10 -17.49
C ILE A 270 -40.70 -7.89 -18.61
N LYS A 271 -40.69 -6.71 -19.28
CA LYS A 271 -39.68 -6.39 -20.30
C LYS A 271 -38.26 -6.33 -19.72
N PHE A 272 -38.08 -5.76 -18.53
CA PHE A 272 -36.78 -5.74 -17.85
C PHE A 272 -36.31 -7.15 -17.48
N TYR A 273 -37.19 -8.00 -16.96
CA TYR A 273 -36.89 -9.39 -16.62
C TYR A 273 -36.53 -10.23 -17.86
N LEU A 274 -37.27 -10.07 -18.97
CA LEU A 274 -36.99 -10.73 -20.25
C LEU A 274 -35.67 -10.27 -20.88
N ALA A 275 -35.35 -8.99 -20.80
CA ALA A 275 -34.08 -8.43 -21.25
C ALA A 275 -32.89 -8.93 -20.41
N PHE A 276 -33.05 -9.03 -19.09
CA PHE A 276 -32.01 -9.50 -18.18
C PHE A 276 -31.71 -11.00 -18.32
N PHE A 277 -32.72 -11.82 -18.70
CA PHE A 277 -32.56 -13.25 -18.98
C PHE A 277 -32.32 -13.59 -20.46
N GLY A 278 -32.12 -12.60 -21.34
CA GLY A 278 -31.65 -12.84 -22.71
C GLY A 278 -32.67 -13.46 -23.67
N ALA A 279 -33.97 -13.29 -23.43
CA ALA A 279 -35.04 -13.74 -24.33
C ALA A 279 -35.25 -12.75 -25.50
N ASN A 280 -34.25 -12.62 -26.37
CA ASN A 280 -34.36 -11.88 -27.63
C ASN A 280 -35.23 -12.61 -28.65
N THR A 281 -36.56 -12.51 -28.52
CA THR A 281 -37.55 -12.57 -29.62
C THR A 281 -38.94 -12.31 -29.05
N PHE A 282 -39.52 -11.15 -29.37
CA PHE A 282 -40.93 -11.02 -29.79
C PHE A 282 -41.19 -9.56 -30.14
N ASP A 283 -41.00 -9.22 -31.42
CA ASP A 283 -41.74 -8.11 -32.02
C ASP A 283 -43.23 -8.42 -31.90
N VAL A 284 -44.00 -7.49 -31.33
CA VAL A 284 -45.46 -7.50 -31.41
C VAL A 284 -45.88 -6.15 -31.95
N VAL A 285 -46.22 -6.15 -33.23
CA VAL A 285 -47.00 -5.12 -33.90
C VAL A 285 -48.39 -5.07 -33.28
N ALA A 286 -48.76 -3.91 -32.74
CA ALA A 286 -50.14 -3.43 -32.58
C ALA A 286 -50.10 -1.92 -32.31
#